data_AF-A0A0N0AK22-F1
#
_entry.id   AF-A0A0N0AK22-F1
#
_cell.length_a   1.000
_cell.length_b   1.000
_cell.length_c   1.000
_cell.angle_alpha   90.00
_cell.angle_beta   90.00
_cell.angle_gamma   90.00
#
_symmetry.space_group_name_H-M   'P 1'
#
loop_
_entity.id
_entity.type
_entity.pdbx_description
1 polymer ?
#
loop_
_entity_poly.entity_id
_entity_poly.type
_entity_poly.pdbx_seq_one_letter_code
_entity_poly.pdbx_strand_id
1 'polypeptide(L)'
;MTVTVTGPELHQALRNWASGLHTDRAALELLIEHDMWLNRRDFVANHVHWVPKEQLALPDEPLAMIEWSEAAAALDAGDLIASSSQAAILRIALSLVGVRSVDLREALSGLGWASVGPVCGAMAAAAGAERQVLITVAPTPRPDFLTE
;
A
#
# COMPACT_ATOMS: atom_id res chain seq x y z
N MET A 1 28.68 -3.71 4.10
CA MET A 1 28.26 -2.42 3.52
C MET A 1 26.74 -2.37 3.61
N THR A 2 26.18 -1.50 4.45
CA THR A 2 24.73 -1.27 4.52
C THR A 2 24.37 -0.26 3.44
N VAL A 3 23.78 -0.75 2.34
CA VAL A 3 23.17 0.13 1.34
C VAL A 3 22.02 0.85 2.02
N THR A 4 22.08 2.19 2.05
CA THR A 4 20.99 3.01 2.58
C THR A 4 19.99 3.17 1.44
N VAL A 5 18.97 2.31 1.41
CA VAL A 5 17.89 2.37 0.42
C VAL A 5 17.09 3.64 0.66
N THR A 6 16.95 4.47 -0.37
CA THR A 6 16.13 5.70 -0.30
C THR A 6 14.68 5.39 -0.65
N GLY A 7 13.71 6.12 -0.07
CA GLY A 7 12.29 5.94 -0.36
C GLY A 7 11.93 5.94 -1.86
N PRO A 8 12.43 6.90 -2.66
CA PRO A 8 12.19 6.90 -4.11
C PRO A 8 12.75 5.68 -4.85
N GLU A 9 13.92 5.18 -4.45
CA GLU A 9 14.53 3.99 -5.05
C GLU A 9 13.71 2.74 -4.72
N LEU A 10 13.25 2.58 -3.48
CA LEU A 10 12.34 1.50 -3.10
C LEU A 10 11.04 1.54 -3.89
N HIS A 11 10.43 2.72 -4.02
CA HIS A 11 9.21 2.89 -4.80
C HIS A 11 9.44 2.46 -6.25
N GLN A 12 10.54 2.90 -6.87
CA GLN A 12 10.88 2.49 -8.23
C GLN A 12 11.09 0.98 -8.35
N ALA A 13 11.78 0.36 -7.39
CA ALA A 13 12.08 -1.07 -7.39
C ALA A 13 10.81 -1.93 -7.31
N LEU A 14 9.88 -1.55 -6.44
CA LEU A 14 8.57 -2.19 -6.30
C LEU A 14 7.73 -2.02 -7.57
N ARG A 15 7.75 -0.81 -8.14
CA ARG A 15 7.06 -0.48 -9.39
C ARG A 15 7.55 -1.29 -10.58
N ASN A 16 8.86 -1.54 -10.65
CA ASN A 16 9.48 -2.38 -11.67
C ASN A 16 9.04 -3.84 -11.52
N TRP A 17 9.01 -4.36 -10.28
CA TRP A 17 8.56 -5.72 -9.99
C TRP A 17 7.10 -5.97 -10.40
N ALA A 18 6.20 -5.04 -10.09
CA ALA A 18 4.78 -5.17 -10.46
C ALA A 18 4.46 -4.76 -11.90
N SER A 19 5.46 -4.57 -12.76
CA SER A 19 5.21 -4.25 -14.16
C SER A 19 4.44 -5.39 -14.84
N GLY A 20 3.31 -5.06 -15.47
CA GLY A 20 2.48 -6.02 -16.20
C GLY A 20 1.29 -6.61 -15.43
N LEU A 21 1.14 -6.35 -14.13
CA LEU A 21 -0.03 -6.77 -13.33
C LEU A 21 -0.70 -5.56 -12.67
N HIS A 22 -1.87 -5.17 -13.18
CA HIS A 22 -2.59 -3.98 -12.71
C HIS A 22 -2.97 -4.03 -11.23
N THR A 23 -3.36 -5.20 -10.74
CA THR A 23 -3.77 -5.44 -9.34
C THR A 23 -2.60 -5.28 -8.37
N ASP A 24 -1.44 -5.84 -8.73
CA ASP A 24 -0.22 -5.76 -7.93
C ASP A 24 0.31 -4.33 -7.92
N ARG A 25 0.29 -3.68 -9.08
CA ARG A 25 0.68 -2.28 -9.20
C ARG A 25 -0.21 -1.39 -8.35
N ALA A 26 -1.53 -1.60 -8.37
CA ALA A 26 -2.48 -0.84 -7.57
C ALA A 26 -2.25 -1.01 -6.06
N ALA A 27 -1.95 -2.22 -5.59
CA ALA A 27 -1.62 -2.47 -4.19
C ALA A 27 -0.36 -1.71 -3.76
N LEU A 28 0.67 -1.67 -4.62
CA LEU A 28 1.89 -0.94 -4.33
C LEU A 28 1.70 0.58 -4.35
N GLU A 29 1.01 1.12 -5.35
CA GLU A 29 0.71 2.56 -5.38
C GLU A 29 -0.14 2.96 -4.17
N LEU A 30 -1.06 2.12 -3.69
CA LEU A 30 -1.80 2.37 -2.45
C LEU A 30 -0.86 2.52 -1.25
N LEU A 31 0.15 1.65 -1.11
CA LEU A 31 1.12 1.73 -0.01
C LEU A 31 2.05 2.95 -0.16
N ILE A 32 2.44 3.30 -1.40
CA ILE A 32 3.25 4.47 -1.72
C ILE A 32 2.51 5.75 -1.40
N GLU A 33 1.27 5.91 -1.87
CA GLU A 33 0.45 7.11 -1.65
C GLU A 33 0.03 7.27 -0.19
N HIS A 34 -0.19 6.17 0.53
CA HIS A 34 -0.47 6.23 1.96
C HIS A 34 0.76 6.62 2.80
N ASP A 35 1.98 6.47 2.26
CA ASP A 35 3.25 6.97 2.81
C ASP A 35 3.57 6.55 4.27
N MET A 36 2.99 5.45 4.75
CA MET A 36 3.24 4.95 6.11
C MET A 36 4.02 3.64 6.13
N TRP A 37 3.56 2.60 5.42
CA TRP A 37 4.15 1.25 5.52
C TRP A 37 5.55 1.16 4.91
N LEU A 38 5.81 1.86 3.80
CA LEU A 38 7.11 1.82 3.13
C LEU A 38 8.17 2.71 3.80
N ASN A 39 7.77 3.57 4.75
CA ASN A 39 8.68 4.35 5.59
C ASN A 39 8.98 3.65 6.93
N ARG A 40 8.27 2.56 7.22
CA ARG A 40 8.43 1.80 8.46
C ARG A 40 9.57 0.81 8.34
N ARG A 41 10.59 0.99 9.18
CA ARG A 41 11.77 0.11 9.18
C ARG A 41 11.42 -1.34 9.49
N ASP A 42 10.50 -1.59 10.43
CA ASP A 42 10.05 -2.93 10.79
C ASP A 42 9.35 -3.63 9.62
N PHE A 43 8.52 -2.91 8.88
CA PHE A 43 7.86 -3.46 7.69
C PHE A 43 8.86 -3.70 6.55
N VAL A 44 9.68 -2.71 6.21
CA VAL A 44 10.64 -2.81 5.09
C VAL A 44 11.71 -3.87 5.37
N ALA A 45 12.26 -3.93 6.59
CA ALA A 45 13.34 -4.87 6.89
C ALA A 45 12.86 -6.33 6.91
N ASN A 46 11.59 -6.58 7.25
CA ASN A 46 11.08 -7.93 7.45
C ASN A 46 10.24 -8.46 6.28
N HIS A 47 9.68 -7.58 5.45
CA HIS A 47 8.72 -7.98 4.41
C HIS A 47 9.07 -7.46 3.03
N VAL A 48 10.14 -6.68 2.85
CA VAL A 48 10.59 -6.22 1.53
C VAL A 48 11.90 -6.91 1.17
N HIS A 49 11.90 -7.59 0.03
CA HIS A 49 13.05 -8.33 -0.48
C HIS A 49 13.60 -7.64 -1.72
N TRP A 50 14.86 -7.21 -1.61
CA TRP A 50 15.62 -6.67 -2.73
C TRP A 50 16.24 -7.80 -3.54
N VAL A 51 16.09 -7.73 -4.86
CA VAL A 51 16.82 -8.62 -5.77
C VAL A 51 18.26 -8.10 -5.89
N PRO A 52 19.29 -8.91 -5.59
CA PRO A 52 20.68 -8.50 -5.73
C PRO A 52 21.01 -8.04 -7.15
N LYS A 53 21.82 -6.98 -7.28
CA LYS A 53 22.14 -6.39 -8.60
C LYS A 53 22.78 -7.38 -9.57
N GLU A 54 23.54 -8.33 -9.03
CA GLU A 54 24.23 -9.37 -9.79
C GLU A 54 23.27 -10.39 -10.41
N GLN A 55 22.02 -10.43 -9.93
CA GLN A 55 20.96 -11.31 -10.43
C GLN A 55 20.02 -10.59 -11.41
N LEU A 56 20.17 -9.28 -11.60
CA LEU A 56 19.34 -8.48 -12.50
C LEU A 56 19.81 -8.63 -13.94
N ALA A 57 18.87 -8.79 -14.86
CA ALA A 57 19.15 -8.69 -16.30
C ALA A 57 19.64 -7.28 -16.69
N LEU A 58 19.14 -6.25 -16.00
CA LEU A 58 19.52 -4.85 -16.14
C LEU A 58 19.94 -4.31 -14.76
N PRO A 59 21.26 -4.20 -14.48
CA PRO A 59 21.76 -3.80 -13.15
C PRO A 59 21.34 -2.41 -12.67
N ASP A 60 20.97 -1.53 -13.60
CA ASP A 60 20.50 -0.16 -13.32
C ASP A 60 18.98 -0.08 -13.09
N GLU A 61 18.26 -1.19 -13.24
CA GLU A 61 16.82 -1.28 -12.96
C GLU A 61 16.59 -2.04 -11.66
N PRO A 62 16.48 -1.35 -10.50
CA PRO A 62 16.30 -2.04 -9.24
C PRO A 62 14.99 -2.85 -9.23
N LEU A 63 15.01 -3.99 -8.53
CA LEU A 63 13.82 -4.81 -8.28
C LEU A 63 13.71 -5.11 -6.79
N ALA A 64 12.50 -4.92 -6.27
CA ALA A 64 12.13 -5.33 -4.92
C ALA A 64 10.71 -5.87 -4.93
N MET A 65 10.42 -6.81 -4.04
CA MET A 65 9.06 -7.34 -3.84
C MET A 65 8.67 -7.30 -2.37
N ILE A 66 7.37 -7.28 -2.12
CA ILE A 66 6.83 -7.47 -0.78
C ILE A 66 6.43 -8.94 -0.63
N GLU A 67 6.87 -9.59 0.44
CA GLU A 67 6.40 -10.91 0.84
C GLU A 67 5.01 -10.77 1.47
N TRP A 68 4.00 -10.69 0.60
CA TRP A 68 2.62 -10.39 1.00
C TRP A 68 2.02 -11.40 1.97
N SER A 69 2.36 -12.69 1.83
CA SER A 69 1.88 -13.73 2.75
C SER A 69 2.46 -13.57 4.15
N GLU A 70 3.75 -13.20 4.26
CA GLU A 70 4.38 -12.93 5.56
C GLU A 70 3.84 -11.65 6.19
N ALA A 71 3.66 -10.59 5.40
CA ALA A 71 3.04 -9.35 5.86
C ALA A 71 1.60 -9.58 6.37
N ALA A 72 0.83 -10.45 5.69
CA ALA A 72 -0.51 -10.83 6.14
C ALA A 72 -0.47 -11.58 7.48
N ALA A 73 0.43 -12.56 7.61
CA ALA A 73 0.59 -13.32 8.84
C ALA A 73 1.01 -12.43 10.02
N ALA A 74 1.97 -11.52 9.81
CA ALA A 74 2.42 -10.58 10.83
C ALA A 74 1.32 -9.59 11.24
N LEU A 75 0.47 -9.17 10.30
CA LEU A 75 -0.69 -8.33 10.61
C LEU A 75 -1.73 -9.09 11.47
N ASP A 76 -2.01 -10.35 11.13
CA ASP A 76 -2.99 -11.18 11.84
C ASP A 76 -2.50 -11.61 13.23
N ALA A 77 -1.20 -11.83 13.39
CA ALA A 77 -0.57 -12.10 14.67
C ALA A 77 -0.49 -10.87 15.59
N GLY A 78 -0.69 -9.66 15.03
CA GLY A 78 -0.54 -8.40 15.77
C GLY A 78 0.91 -7.96 15.96
N ASP A 79 1.86 -8.55 15.22
CA ASP A 79 3.28 -8.22 15.27
C ASP A 79 3.57 -6.83 14.66
N LEU A 80 2.69 -6.37 13.77
CA LEU A 80 2.73 -5.03 13.20
C LEU A 80 1.86 -4.08 14.03
N ILE A 81 2.48 -3.34 14.96
CA ILE A 81 1.79 -2.27 15.71
C ILE A 81 1.29 -1.23 14.71
N ALA A 82 -0.02 -1.14 14.52
CA ALA A 82 -0.62 -0.31 13.48
C ALA A 82 -1.84 0.44 14.00
N SER A 83 -2.07 1.66 13.49
CA SER A 83 -3.37 2.31 13.63
C SER A 83 -4.43 1.53 12.85
N SER A 84 -5.71 1.76 13.18
CA SER A 84 -6.82 1.17 12.42
C SER A 84 -6.73 1.47 10.92
N SER A 85 -6.30 2.68 10.55
CA SER A 85 -6.18 3.10 9.15
C SER A 85 -5.01 2.41 8.46
N GLN A 86 -3.87 2.27 9.15
CA GLN A 86 -2.72 1.52 8.62
C GLN A 86 -3.08 0.05 8.39
N ALA A 87 -3.73 -0.59 9.36
CA ALA A 87 -4.18 -1.98 9.24
C ALA A 87 -5.20 -2.13 8.09
N ALA A 88 -6.17 -1.22 7.98
CA ALA A 88 -7.14 -1.20 6.88
C ALA A 88 -6.45 -1.10 5.51
N ILE A 89 -5.49 -0.19 5.35
CA ILE A 89 -4.73 -0.01 4.11
C ILE A 89 -3.97 -1.29 3.73
N LEU A 90 -3.28 -1.92 4.68
CA LEU A 90 -2.56 -3.17 4.40
C LEU A 90 -3.52 -4.31 4.02
N ARG A 91 -4.69 -4.41 4.67
CA ARG A 91 -5.72 -5.41 4.33
C ARG A 91 -6.29 -5.22 2.93
N ILE A 92 -6.52 -3.97 2.53
CA ILE A 92 -6.98 -3.65 1.18
C ILE A 92 -5.88 -4.01 0.16
N ALA A 93 -4.63 -3.63 0.41
CA ALA A 93 -3.51 -3.99 -0.46
C ALA A 93 -3.37 -5.52 -0.61
N LEU A 94 -3.46 -6.28 0.49
CA LEU A 94 -3.46 -7.76 0.50
C LEU A 94 -4.61 -8.36 -0.31
N SER A 95 -5.78 -7.70 -0.32
CA SER A 95 -6.90 -8.13 -1.14
C SER A 95 -6.72 -7.82 -2.61
N LEU A 96 -6.05 -6.73 -2.96
CA LEU A 96 -5.75 -6.38 -4.35
C LEU A 96 -4.77 -7.40 -4.96
N VAL A 97 -3.74 -7.82 -4.21
CA VAL A 97 -2.80 -8.88 -4.66
C VAL A 97 -3.36 -10.30 -4.55
N GLY A 98 -4.62 -10.47 -4.13
CA GLY A 98 -5.28 -11.77 -4.07
C GLY A 98 -4.83 -12.69 -2.94
N VAL A 99 -4.07 -12.19 -1.95
CA VAL A 99 -3.63 -13.01 -0.80
C VAL A 99 -4.79 -13.40 0.10
N ARG A 100 -5.79 -12.50 0.27
CA ARG A 100 -7.00 -12.78 1.05
C ARG A 100 -8.15 -11.86 0.68
N SER A 101 -9.39 -12.27 0.96
CA SER A 101 -10.53 -11.36 0.91
C SER A 101 -10.52 -10.35 2.06
N VAL A 102 -10.99 -9.13 1.79
CA VAL A 102 -11.18 -8.09 2.81
C VAL A 102 -12.65 -8.00 3.24
N ASP A 103 -12.91 -7.92 4.54
CA ASP A 103 -14.20 -7.44 5.05
C ASP A 103 -14.24 -5.92 4.90
N LEU A 104 -15.04 -5.43 3.95
CA LEU A 104 -15.17 -4.00 3.68
C LEU A 104 -15.77 -3.24 4.87
N ARG A 105 -16.67 -3.84 5.65
CA ARG A 105 -17.24 -3.16 6.81
C ARG A 105 -16.16 -2.84 7.83
N GLU A 106 -15.31 -3.82 8.12
CA GLU A 106 -14.19 -3.63 9.04
C GLU A 106 -13.16 -2.65 8.48
N ALA A 107 -12.70 -2.89 7.24
CA ALA A 107 -11.65 -2.08 6.62
C ALA A 107 -12.06 -0.60 6.48
N LEU A 108 -13.28 -0.32 6.03
CA LEU A 108 -13.76 1.05 5.87
C LEU A 108 -13.99 1.75 7.21
N SER A 109 -14.40 1.02 8.25
CA SER A 109 -14.56 1.60 9.59
C SER A 109 -13.24 2.04 10.23
N GLY A 110 -12.13 1.41 9.84
CA GLY A 110 -10.80 1.77 10.30
C GLY A 110 -10.13 2.89 9.52
N LEU A 111 -10.66 3.25 8.35
CA LEU A 111 -10.02 4.13 7.38
C LEU A 111 -10.11 5.61 7.79
N GLY A 112 -8.98 6.33 7.73
CA GLY A 112 -8.96 7.77 7.89
C GLY A 112 -9.41 8.51 6.62
N TRP A 113 -9.93 9.72 6.76
CA TRP A 113 -10.38 10.54 5.62
C TRP A 113 -9.31 10.77 4.55
N ALA A 114 -8.05 10.99 4.96
CA ALA A 114 -6.93 11.18 4.03
C ALA A 114 -6.66 9.94 3.16
N SER A 115 -7.07 8.76 3.62
CA SER A 115 -6.81 7.47 2.96
C SER A 115 -7.93 7.05 2.00
N VAL A 116 -9.08 7.73 2.01
CA VAL A 116 -10.22 7.42 1.11
C VAL A 116 -9.85 7.62 -0.36
N GLY A 117 -9.19 8.74 -0.67
CA GLY A 117 -8.72 9.08 -2.02
C GLY A 117 -7.80 7.98 -2.59
N PRO A 118 -6.68 7.67 -1.92
CA PRO A 118 -5.75 6.61 -2.32
C PRO A 118 -6.43 5.24 -2.49
N VAL A 119 -7.33 4.83 -1.58
CA VAL A 119 -8.03 3.53 -1.69
C VAL A 119 -8.87 3.47 -2.97
N CYS A 120 -9.66 4.50 -3.24
CA CYS A 120 -10.49 4.54 -4.44
C CYS A 120 -9.64 4.62 -5.72
N GLY A 121 -8.54 5.37 -5.70
CA GLY A 121 -7.56 5.40 -6.79
C GLY A 121 -6.96 4.03 -7.08
N ALA A 122 -6.56 3.30 -6.02
CA ALA A 122 -6.05 1.94 -6.14
C ALA A 122 -7.10 0.96 -6.68
N MET A 123 -8.35 1.02 -6.20
CA MET A 123 -9.44 0.19 -6.74
C MET A 123 -9.68 0.45 -8.23
N ALA A 124 -9.65 1.72 -8.65
CA ALA A 124 -9.79 2.09 -10.06
C ALA A 124 -8.62 1.59 -10.90
N ALA A 125 -7.38 1.76 -10.42
CA ALA A 125 -6.18 1.25 -11.07
C ALA A 125 -6.21 -0.28 -11.21
N ALA A 126 -6.64 -0.99 -10.16
CA ALA A 126 -6.79 -2.44 -10.19
C ALA A 126 -7.84 -2.91 -11.22
N ALA A 127 -8.89 -2.11 -11.44
CA ALA A 127 -9.89 -2.36 -12.48
C ALA A 127 -9.41 -2.00 -13.90
N GLY A 128 -8.16 -1.56 -14.07
CA GLY A 128 -7.60 -1.15 -15.36
C GLY A 128 -8.15 0.19 -15.85
N ALA A 129 -8.64 1.06 -14.95
CA ALA A 129 -9.10 2.38 -15.34
C ALA A 129 -7.90 3.23 -15.83
N GLU A 130 -7.82 3.44 -17.14
CA GLU A 130 -6.81 4.31 -17.77
C GLU A 130 -7.08 5.81 -17.57
N ARG A 131 -8.25 6.16 -17.00
CA ARG A 131 -8.68 7.52 -16.75
C ARG A 131 -8.54 7.89 -15.28
N GLN A 132 -8.18 9.15 -15.03
CA GLN A 132 -8.16 9.71 -13.68
C GLN A 132 -9.56 9.63 -13.04
N VAL A 133 -9.61 9.09 -11.82
CA VAL A 133 -10.82 9.12 -10.98
C VAL A 133 -10.75 10.36 -10.10
N LEU A 134 -11.66 11.30 -10.33
CA LEU A 134 -11.81 12.47 -9.46
C LEU A 134 -12.71 12.10 -8.29
N ILE A 135 -12.16 12.20 -7.07
CA ILE A 135 -12.92 11.97 -5.84
C ILE A 135 -13.12 13.32 -5.17
N THR A 136 -14.38 13.77 -5.13
CA THR A 136 -14.75 14.97 -4.38
C THR A 136 -15.27 14.54 -3.02
N VAL A 137 -14.45 14.73 -1.99
CA VAL A 137 -14.89 14.62 -0.60
C VAL A 137 -15.49 15.95 -0.19
N ALA A 138 -16.80 16.00 0.02
CA ALA A 138 -17.43 17.18 0.60
C ALA A 138 -16.89 17.38 2.02
N PRO A 139 -16.62 18.62 2.45
CA PRO A 139 -16.31 18.89 3.85
C PRO A 139 -17.45 18.33 4.72
N THR A 140 -17.12 17.58 5.77
CA THR A 140 -18.11 17.13 6.74
C THR A 140 -18.84 18.36 7.27
N PRO A 141 -20.17 18.49 7.04
CA PRO A 141 -20.92 19.58 7.66
C PRO A 141 -20.73 19.46 9.16
N ARG A 142 -20.38 20.57 9.82
CA ARG A 142 -20.38 20.61 11.29
C ARG A 142 -21.78 20.16 11.71
N PRO A 143 -21.92 19.12 12.54
CA PRO A 143 -23.24 18.69 12.98
C PRO A 143 -23.95 19.87 13.64
N ASP A 144 -25.23 20.07 13.29
CA ASP A 144 -26.01 21.23 13.75
C ASP A 144 -26.02 21.37 15.29
N PHE A 145 -25.82 20.26 16.01
CA PHE A 145 -25.74 20.21 17.47
C PHE A 145 -24.41 20.71 18.08
N LEU A 146 -23.41 21.09 17.27
CA LEU A 146 -22.14 21.69 17.72
C LEU A 146 -22.05 23.20 17.41
N THR A 147 -23.19 23.83 17.17
CA THR A 147 -23.34 25.27 16.93
C THR A 147 -24.05 25.89 18.15
N GLU A 148 -23.30 26.10 19.22
CA GLU A 148 -23.64 27.03 20.32
C GLU A 148 -22.66 28.20 20.31
#